data_AF-A0A7Y4NI04-F1
#
_entry.id   AF-A0A7Y4NI04-F1
#
_cell.length_a   1.000
_cell.length_b   1.000
_cell.length_c   1.000
_cell.angle_alpha   90.00
_cell.angle_beta   90.00
_cell.angle_gamma   90.00
#
_symmetry.space_group_name_H-M   'P 1'
#
loop_
_entity.id
_entity.type
_entity.pdbx_description
1 polymer ?
#
loop_
_entity_poly.entity_id
_entity_poly.type
_entity_poly.pdbx_seq_one_letter_code
_entity_poly.pdbx_strand_id
1 'polypeptide(L)'
;TGAVLLVGALGWAGCGGDDGDTRDVDTPVIPVTPVEDPQLPDAGTGEVDAGTGTDAGTGTDAGTDAGTGTDAGTGTDAGTGTDAGTDAGTGTDAGVPEKVQTYPLPSAPGWTFYNQEQGAPRYVYGISADQGGNVWVAGGEEGLFLIKKGSNALQRFTMSDGLRPYGRMRDGVGGPPPGVPYLKVISVAGGPAGTVFVGYAGKPPKAGMPTCEDEWDQSENDHRAPDASVYKSGDADKVTLKADGTIDVVHYDIHTGPKKVGAELRGREKLCTVYRIAYDPVKEVVWFGGNHGFAMGDAKFNGIVPSYCWDPRPWNTEGFKWEFECAGLYEHVHPAISGSKGELLSDRYYGISITDNHDVFFGGQIRSTRFRYGTNGDDYWTAQSETEDSGYDWNRFDIWPDAVPNYPTAAQRVDDNVSGMAPAANDGVWVSSFYYGLARLSANGTVETKVMQDLVNYTPASGGNSAMAPTSAVATDPWDGSLWVGANWWGGITRLKGGGTVKYSGDVFGNVLTSASSVSDIQFDRSAGKRRVLVSFEGTKNAKTGVVTPGLIGIYEGD
;
A
#
# COMPACT_ATOMS: atom_id res chain seq x y z
N THR A 1 13.96 -35.19 -38.59
CA THR A 1 14.62 -34.20 -39.48
C THR A 1 13.67 -33.04 -39.69
N GLY A 2 13.92 -31.82 -39.24
CA GLY A 2 15.00 -31.25 -38.41
C GLY A 2 14.59 -29.80 -38.11
N ALA A 3 14.84 -29.29 -36.90
CA ALA A 3 14.27 -28.02 -36.46
C ALA A 3 15.02 -26.78 -36.99
N VAL A 4 14.34 -25.63 -37.01
CA VAL A 4 14.96 -24.32 -36.81
C VAL A 4 14.09 -23.54 -35.82
N LEU A 5 14.61 -23.37 -34.60
CA LEU A 5 14.13 -22.38 -33.64
C LEU A 5 14.93 -21.10 -33.86
N LEU A 6 14.26 -19.94 -33.83
CA LEU A 6 14.89 -18.63 -33.80
C LEU A 6 14.51 -17.96 -32.47
N VAL A 7 15.43 -18.02 -31.51
CA VAL A 7 15.32 -17.34 -30.22
C VAL A 7 15.84 -15.92 -30.40
N GLY A 8 14.95 -14.93 -30.33
CA GLY A 8 15.32 -13.52 -30.24
C GLY A 8 15.52 -13.13 -28.78
N ALA A 9 16.75 -12.77 -28.40
CA ALA A 9 17.02 -12.20 -27.09
C ALA A 9 16.65 -10.70 -27.09
N LEU A 10 15.74 -10.30 -26.21
CA LEU A 10 15.40 -8.91 -25.93
C LEU A 10 16.05 -8.52 -24.60
N GLY A 11 16.86 -7.46 -24.61
CA GLY A 11 17.48 -6.92 -23.41
C GLY A 11 16.48 -6.08 -22.62
N TRP A 12 16.34 -6.37 -21.33
CA TRP A 12 15.63 -5.53 -20.36
C TRP A 12 16.62 -4.62 -19.65
N ALA A 13 16.23 -3.36 -19.45
CA ALA A 13 17.00 -2.41 -18.64
C ALA A 13 16.76 -2.69 -17.15
N GLY A 14 17.83 -2.75 -16.35
CA GLY A 14 17.74 -2.90 -14.90
C GLY A 14 17.41 -1.59 -14.20
N CYS A 15 16.73 -1.68 -13.06
CA CYS A 15 16.42 -0.53 -12.22
C CYS A 15 17.66 -0.11 -11.41
N GLY A 16 18.33 0.97 -11.82
CA GLY A 16 19.36 1.63 -11.02
C GLY A 16 18.77 2.82 -10.27
N GLY A 17 18.92 2.84 -8.95
CA GLY A 17 18.72 4.06 -8.15
C GLY A 17 19.76 5.13 -8.49
N ASP A 18 19.46 6.39 -8.15
CA ASP A 18 20.35 7.53 -8.41
C ASP A 18 21.75 7.32 -7.80
N ASP A 19 22.78 7.35 -8.63
CA ASP A 19 24.16 7.62 -8.22
C ASP A 19 24.86 8.53 -9.24
N GLY A 20 25.74 9.40 -8.73
CA GLY A 20 26.39 10.42 -9.53
C GLY A 20 27.61 9.93 -10.31
N ASP A 21 27.83 10.55 -11.47
CA ASP A 21 29.06 10.52 -12.29
C ASP A 21 29.46 9.15 -12.90
N THR A 22 28.86 8.83 -14.04
CA THR A 22 29.48 7.97 -15.07
C THR A 22 29.67 8.74 -16.37
N ARG A 23 30.72 9.57 -16.45
CA ARG A 23 31.30 9.92 -17.75
C ARG A 23 32.04 8.71 -18.29
N ASP A 24 31.48 8.06 -19.29
CA ASP A 24 32.18 7.68 -20.52
C ASP A 24 31.19 7.03 -21.49
N VAL A 25 30.84 7.76 -22.56
CA VAL A 25 30.01 7.25 -23.65
C VAL A 25 30.88 7.16 -24.90
N ASP A 26 31.33 5.95 -25.22
CA ASP A 26 32.09 5.66 -26.43
C ASP A 26 31.24 5.97 -27.68
N THR A 27 31.71 6.89 -28.53
CA THR A 27 31.25 7.04 -29.93
C THR A 27 32.40 7.56 -30.82
N PRO A 28 32.41 7.25 -32.13
CA PRO A 28 33.66 6.79 -32.76
C PRO A 28 34.59 7.82 -33.41
N VAL A 29 35.85 7.41 -33.48
CA VAL A 29 37.07 8.05 -34.02
C VAL A 29 36.97 8.66 -35.43
N ILE A 30 37.49 9.88 -35.61
CA ILE A 30 38.46 10.31 -36.68
C ILE A 30 39.37 11.43 -36.10
N PRO A 31 40.69 11.53 -36.41
CA PRO A 31 41.67 12.15 -35.50
C PRO A 31 42.33 13.47 -35.95
N VAL A 32 42.80 14.27 -34.99
CA VAL A 32 43.97 15.18 -35.08
C VAL A 32 44.69 15.27 -33.71
N THR A 33 46.02 15.41 -33.73
CA THR A 33 46.91 15.42 -32.54
C THR A 33 47.56 16.83 -32.34
N PRO A 34 48.44 17.09 -31.33
CA PRO A 34 48.04 17.77 -30.09
C PRO A 34 48.83 19.08 -29.82
N VAL A 35 48.46 19.83 -28.77
CA VAL A 35 49.29 20.90 -28.18
C VAL A 35 49.15 20.89 -26.64
N GLU A 36 50.25 21.11 -25.93
CA GLU A 36 50.40 21.04 -24.47
C GLU A 36 50.07 22.37 -23.74
N ASP A 37 49.49 22.28 -22.54
CA ASP A 37 49.83 22.98 -21.26
C ASP A 37 49.93 24.56 -21.21
N PRO A 38 50.01 25.25 -20.05
CA PRO A 38 49.50 25.01 -18.68
C PRO A 38 48.54 26.12 -18.18
N GLN A 39 47.89 25.91 -17.01
CA GLN A 39 48.09 26.72 -15.76
C GLN A 39 46.96 26.60 -14.71
N LEU A 40 47.41 26.24 -13.50
CA LEU A 40 46.81 26.38 -12.17
C LEU A 40 46.59 27.88 -11.78
N PRO A 41 45.78 28.26 -10.76
CA PRO A 41 45.90 27.69 -9.42
C PRO A 41 44.66 27.48 -8.52
N ASP A 42 44.93 26.60 -7.56
CA ASP A 42 44.28 26.31 -6.28
C ASP A 42 44.22 27.53 -5.32
N ALA A 43 43.29 27.48 -4.36
CA ALA A 43 43.26 28.31 -3.17
C ALA A 43 42.74 27.48 -1.97
N GLY A 44 43.67 27.01 -1.13
CA GLY A 44 43.37 26.26 0.11
C GLY A 44 42.52 27.04 1.14
N THR A 45 42.18 26.46 2.28
CA THR A 45 43.14 26.11 3.35
C THR A 45 42.42 25.38 4.51
N GLY A 46 43.13 24.58 5.31
CA GLY A 46 42.58 24.11 6.60
C GLY A 46 43.11 22.80 7.19
N GLU A 47 44.44 22.60 7.26
CA GLU A 47 45.01 21.48 8.06
C GLU A 47 44.88 21.72 9.58
N VAL A 48 44.72 20.64 10.35
CA VAL A 48 45.21 20.56 11.75
C VAL A 48 45.78 19.16 12.04
N ASP A 49 47.08 19.11 12.34
CA ASP A 49 47.87 17.94 12.82
C ASP A 49 48.03 18.05 14.37
N ALA A 50 48.33 17.03 15.19
CA ALA A 50 48.88 15.69 14.94
C ALA A 50 48.45 14.66 16.01
N GLY A 51 48.75 13.37 15.78
CA GLY A 51 48.62 12.33 16.82
C GLY A 51 49.11 10.93 16.44
N THR A 52 50.42 10.70 16.45
CA THR A 52 51.07 9.41 16.11
C THR A 52 51.39 8.55 17.35
N GLY A 53 51.48 7.21 17.20
CA GLY A 53 52.32 6.38 18.11
C GLY A 53 51.85 4.97 18.53
N THR A 54 52.05 3.98 17.65
CA THR A 54 52.63 2.63 17.92
C THR A 54 52.24 1.73 19.13
N ASP A 55 51.68 0.55 18.76
CA ASP A 55 52.29 -0.81 18.91
C ASP A 55 51.84 -1.81 20.03
N ALA A 56 51.89 -3.09 19.62
CA ALA A 56 52.01 -4.38 20.32
C ALA A 56 50.98 -4.82 21.38
N GLY A 57 50.30 -5.95 21.07
CA GLY A 57 49.45 -6.69 22.01
C GLY A 57 48.97 -8.05 21.48
N THR A 58 49.88 -9.01 21.27
CA THR A 58 49.54 -10.40 20.88
C THR A 58 48.87 -11.17 22.03
N GLY A 59 47.81 -11.93 21.73
CA GLY A 59 47.21 -12.87 22.68
C GLY A 59 46.30 -13.88 22.00
N THR A 60 46.80 -15.10 21.78
CA THR A 60 46.04 -16.24 21.24
C THR A 60 45.78 -17.30 22.33
N ASP A 61 44.72 -18.07 22.08
CA ASP A 61 44.48 -19.47 22.49
C ASP A 61 43.73 -19.84 23.81
N ALA A 62 42.95 -20.93 23.63
CA ALA A 62 42.21 -21.78 24.57
C ALA A 62 40.98 -21.17 25.30
N GLY A 63 39.85 -21.87 25.47
CA GLY A 63 39.48 -23.24 25.05
C GLY A 63 38.35 -23.83 25.94
N THR A 64 37.31 -24.39 25.32
CA THR A 64 36.31 -25.42 25.76
C THR A 64 36.31 -25.87 27.25
N ASP A 65 35.20 -26.05 27.99
CA ASP A 65 34.02 -26.89 27.71
C ASP A 65 33.05 -26.97 28.95
N ALA A 66 31.90 -27.62 28.77
CA ALA A 66 31.06 -28.36 29.73
C ALA A 66 30.27 -27.63 30.85
N GLY A 67 28.94 -27.84 30.86
CA GLY A 67 28.02 -27.36 31.91
C GLY A 67 26.57 -27.82 31.76
N THR A 68 26.31 -29.14 31.71
CA THR A 68 24.95 -29.71 31.67
C THR A 68 24.21 -29.57 33.00
N GLY A 69 22.94 -29.14 32.98
CA GLY A 69 22.09 -29.10 34.17
C GLY A 69 20.59 -29.06 33.85
N THR A 70 19.97 -30.23 33.75
CA THR A 70 18.51 -30.38 33.79
C THR A 70 18.09 -30.84 35.19
N ASP A 71 17.13 -30.17 35.81
CA ASP A 71 16.19 -30.85 36.72
C ASP A 71 14.82 -30.15 36.73
N ALA A 72 13.78 -30.91 37.04
CA ALA A 72 12.39 -30.51 36.98
C ALA A 72 11.85 -30.06 38.35
N GLY A 73 10.90 -29.14 38.34
CA GLY A 73 10.17 -28.69 39.53
C GLY A 73 8.67 -28.61 39.27
N THR A 74 7.95 -29.70 39.49
CA THR A 74 6.47 -29.73 39.43
C THR A 74 5.87 -29.04 40.65
N GLY A 75 4.95 -28.10 40.44
CA GLY A 75 4.23 -27.43 41.52
C GLY A 75 2.90 -26.81 41.07
N THR A 76 1.81 -27.57 41.21
CA THR A 76 0.43 -27.08 41.16
C THR A 76 -0.13 -27.02 42.59
N ASP A 77 -0.66 -25.88 43.03
CA ASP A 77 -2.07 -25.75 43.42
C ASP A 77 -2.51 -24.27 43.48
N ALA A 78 -3.82 -24.04 43.64
CA ALA A 78 -4.56 -22.83 43.32
C ALA A 78 -4.45 -21.65 44.31
N GLY A 79 -4.73 -20.46 43.78
CA GLY A 79 -5.08 -19.26 44.54
C GLY A 79 -6.03 -18.38 43.74
N THR A 80 -7.30 -18.29 44.15
CA THR A 80 -8.33 -17.47 43.50
C THR A 80 -8.07 -15.98 43.69
N GLY A 81 -8.03 -15.20 42.61
CA GLY A 81 -7.80 -13.75 42.65
C GLY A 81 -8.53 -13.01 41.52
N THR A 82 -9.45 -12.15 41.94
CA THR A 82 -10.37 -11.26 41.20
C THR A 82 -9.88 -10.62 39.89
N ASP A 83 -10.82 -10.52 38.96
CA ASP A 83 -10.82 -9.81 37.68
C ASP A 83 -10.30 -8.35 37.75
N ALA A 84 -9.28 -8.05 36.94
CA ALA A 84 -8.83 -6.71 36.57
C ALA A 84 -7.91 -6.81 35.33
N GLY A 85 -8.52 -6.85 34.13
CA GLY A 85 -7.79 -6.89 32.87
C GLY A 85 -6.97 -5.63 32.59
N THR A 86 -5.69 -5.65 32.94
CA THR A 86 -4.71 -4.64 32.48
C THR A 86 -4.07 -5.15 31.19
N ASP A 87 -4.53 -4.63 30.04
CA ASP A 87 -3.83 -4.75 28.76
C ASP A 87 -2.47 -4.04 28.88
N ALA A 88 -1.43 -4.83 29.13
CA ALA A 88 -0.04 -4.41 29.07
C ALA A 88 0.61 -5.01 27.82
N GLY A 89 0.13 -4.59 26.64
CA GLY A 89 0.78 -4.88 25.37
C GLY A 89 2.24 -4.42 25.34
N THR A 90 3.17 -5.35 25.56
CA THR A 90 4.61 -5.11 25.48
C THR A 90 5.06 -5.16 24.02
N GLY A 91 5.37 -4.02 23.38
CA GLY A 91 6.04 -4.09 22.08
C GLY A 91 6.01 -2.90 21.12
N THR A 92 5.48 -1.73 21.47
CA THR A 92 5.66 -0.49 20.67
C THR A 92 5.99 0.68 21.58
N ASP A 93 6.64 1.69 21.01
CA ASP A 93 7.09 2.90 21.72
C ASP A 93 6.00 3.45 22.65
N ALA A 94 6.27 3.43 23.96
CA ALA A 94 5.41 4.02 24.98
C ALA A 94 5.61 5.55 24.99
N GLY A 95 5.39 6.16 23.83
CA GLY A 95 5.31 7.60 23.67
C GLY A 95 4.28 8.18 24.63
N VAL A 96 4.49 9.43 25.05
CA VAL A 96 3.58 10.16 25.95
C VAL A 96 2.14 9.99 25.43
N PRO A 97 1.18 9.53 26.27
CA PRO A 97 -0.19 9.28 25.84
C PRO A 97 -0.74 10.46 25.03
N GLU A 98 -1.16 10.17 23.79
CA GLU A 98 -1.56 11.22 22.87
C GLU A 98 -2.70 12.05 23.45
N LYS A 99 -2.58 13.37 23.39
CA LYS A 99 -3.64 14.25 23.84
C LYS A 99 -4.77 14.24 22.82
N VAL A 100 -5.78 13.40 23.03
CA VAL A 100 -6.98 13.33 22.19
C VAL A 100 -7.91 14.49 22.52
N GLN A 101 -8.43 15.21 21.52
CA GLN A 101 -9.52 16.16 21.72
C GLN A 101 -10.88 15.45 21.62
N THR A 102 -11.85 15.90 22.40
CA THR A 102 -13.25 15.46 22.28
C THR A 102 -14.06 16.46 21.46
N TYR A 103 -15.04 15.96 20.72
CA TYR A 103 -16.04 16.77 20.04
C TYR A 103 -17.42 16.06 20.14
N PRO A 104 -18.54 16.79 20.05
CA PRO A 104 -19.87 16.18 20.10
C PRO A 104 -20.04 15.17 18.96
N LEU A 105 -20.51 13.96 19.28
CA LEU A 105 -20.88 12.97 18.27
C LEU A 105 -21.95 13.56 17.33
N PRO A 106 -21.77 13.53 16.00
CA PRO A 106 -22.76 14.06 15.07
C PRO A 106 -24.07 13.29 15.15
N SER A 107 -25.16 13.92 14.70
CA SER A 107 -26.48 13.30 14.64
C SER A 107 -27.25 13.87 13.45
N ALA A 108 -27.61 13.00 12.51
CA ALA A 108 -28.31 13.36 11.28
C ALA A 108 -29.27 12.23 10.87
N PRO A 109 -30.44 12.53 10.26
CA PRO A 109 -31.37 11.50 9.81
C PRO A 109 -30.73 10.48 8.86
N GLY A 110 -30.96 9.20 9.13
CA GLY A 110 -30.39 8.08 8.37
C GLY A 110 -28.93 7.74 8.68
N TRP A 111 -28.22 8.55 9.49
CA TRP A 111 -26.83 8.28 9.87
C TRP A 111 -26.72 7.66 11.27
N THR A 112 -25.86 6.65 11.38
CA THR A 112 -25.33 6.12 12.64
C THR A 112 -23.83 6.39 12.67
N PHE A 113 -23.31 6.88 13.80
CA PHE A 113 -21.90 7.23 13.95
C PHE A 113 -21.26 6.45 15.10
N TYR A 114 -19.99 6.06 14.93
CA TYR A 114 -19.18 5.40 15.96
C TYR A 114 -17.85 6.14 16.15
N ASN A 115 -17.58 6.53 17.39
CA ASN A 115 -16.32 7.10 17.87
C ASN A 115 -15.71 6.21 18.97
N GLN A 116 -14.71 6.74 19.67
CA GLN A 116 -13.93 6.02 20.68
C GLN A 116 -14.77 5.62 21.91
N GLU A 117 -15.86 6.34 22.22
CA GLU A 117 -16.81 5.97 23.28
C GLU A 117 -17.61 4.70 22.94
N GLN A 118 -17.76 4.37 21.65
CA GLN A 118 -18.31 3.09 21.18
C GLN A 118 -17.23 2.04 20.87
N GLY A 119 -15.94 2.36 21.08
CA GLY A 119 -14.81 1.46 20.81
C GLY A 119 -14.25 1.53 19.38
N ALA A 120 -14.52 2.61 18.63
CA ALA A 120 -13.86 2.85 17.34
C ALA A 120 -12.41 3.36 17.52
N PRO A 121 -11.50 3.05 16.58
CA PRO A 121 -10.10 3.49 16.66
C PRO A 121 -9.97 5.02 16.57
N ARG A 122 -8.85 5.58 17.03
CA ARG A 122 -8.55 7.02 16.82
C ARG A 122 -8.33 7.36 15.35
N TYR A 123 -7.81 6.42 14.56
CA TYR A 123 -7.52 6.60 13.14
C TYR A 123 -8.33 5.58 12.34
N VAL A 124 -9.16 6.07 11.41
CA VAL A 124 -10.05 5.24 10.58
C VAL A 124 -9.56 5.36 9.13
N TYR A 125 -8.76 4.41 8.66
CA TYR A 125 -8.08 4.47 7.37
C TYR A 125 -8.91 3.92 6.20
N GLY A 126 -9.84 3.01 6.48
CA GLY A 126 -10.68 2.37 5.47
C GLY A 126 -11.78 1.54 6.11
N ILE A 127 -12.83 1.25 5.34
CA ILE A 127 -14.02 0.56 5.82
C ILE A 127 -14.66 -0.28 4.72
N SER A 128 -15.08 -1.50 5.01
CA SER A 128 -15.71 -2.38 4.02
C SER A 128 -16.70 -3.34 4.67
N ALA A 129 -17.71 -3.80 3.93
CA ALA A 129 -18.60 -4.87 4.37
C ALA A 129 -18.26 -6.19 3.67
N ASP A 130 -18.19 -7.28 4.43
CA ASP A 130 -18.14 -8.62 3.86
C ASP A 130 -19.50 -9.04 3.27
N GLN A 131 -19.51 -10.10 2.46
CA GLN A 131 -20.75 -10.62 1.86
C GLN A 131 -21.79 -11.11 2.89
N GLY A 132 -21.39 -11.34 4.14
CA GLY A 132 -22.29 -11.66 5.25
C GLY A 132 -22.98 -10.41 5.81
N GLY A 133 -22.36 -9.24 5.66
CA GLY A 133 -22.81 -7.93 6.12
C GLY A 133 -22.20 -7.48 7.44
N ASN A 134 -21.11 -8.11 7.87
CA ASN A 134 -20.26 -7.54 8.91
C ASN A 134 -19.49 -6.36 8.32
N VAL A 135 -19.24 -5.32 9.12
CA VAL A 135 -18.44 -4.16 8.72
C VAL A 135 -17.07 -4.26 9.37
N TRP A 136 -16.04 -4.22 8.54
CA TRP A 136 -14.64 -4.27 8.92
C TRP A 136 -13.98 -2.90 8.72
N VAL A 137 -13.07 -2.53 9.61
CA VAL A 137 -12.46 -1.19 9.68
C VAL A 137 -10.96 -1.28 9.91
N ALA A 138 -10.20 -0.54 9.10
CA ALA A 138 -8.77 -0.36 9.24
C ALA A 138 -8.45 0.69 10.32
N GLY A 139 -8.01 0.24 11.51
CA GLY A 139 -7.77 1.08 12.69
C GLY A 139 -6.33 1.58 12.87
N GLY A 140 -5.48 1.43 11.86
CA GLY A 140 -4.07 1.81 11.95
C GLY A 140 -3.30 0.92 12.93
N GLU A 141 -2.52 1.55 13.79
CA GLU A 141 -1.68 0.89 14.80
C GLU A 141 -2.51 0.25 15.93
N GLU A 142 -3.81 0.57 16.02
CA GLU A 142 -4.75 -0.09 16.93
C GLU A 142 -5.31 -1.42 16.36
N GLY A 143 -5.00 -1.74 15.11
CA GLY A 143 -5.33 -3.03 14.48
C GLY A 143 -6.60 -3.03 13.63
N LEU A 144 -7.20 -4.21 13.49
CA LEU A 144 -8.40 -4.46 12.70
C LEU A 144 -9.64 -4.41 13.60
N PHE A 145 -10.70 -3.74 13.15
CA PHE A 145 -11.95 -3.62 13.90
C PHE A 145 -13.13 -4.23 13.16
N LEU A 146 -14.10 -4.76 13.90
CA LEU A 146 -15.26 -5.48 13.41
C LEU A 146 -16.54 -5.03 14.11
N ILE A 147 -17.54 -4.61 13.32
CA ILE A 147 -18.94 -4.51 13.72
C ILE A 147 -19.68 -5.71 13.11
N LYS A 148 -20.04 -6.70 13.94
CA LYS A 148 -20.81 -7.87 13.48
C LYS A 148 -22.21 -7.43 13.01
N LYS A 149 -22.77 -8.09 12.01
CA LYS A 149 -24.12 -7.77 11.49
C LYS A 149 -25.17 -7.78 12.61
N GLY A 150 -25.88 -6.65 12.78
CA GLY A 150 -26.87 -6.47 13.84
C GLY A 150 -26.31 -6.13 15.23
N SER A 151 -24.99 -5.97 15.36
CA SER A 151 -24.32 -5.45 16.56
C SER A 151 -24.05 -3.94 16.42
N ASN A 152 -24.00 -3.24 17.55
CA ASN A 152 -23.44 -1.88 17.67
C ASN A 152 -22.10 -1.86 18.44
N ALA A 153 -21.61 -3.02 18.89
CA ALA A 153 -20.33 -3.16 19.57
C ALA A 153 -19.21 -3.47 18.57
N LEU A 154 -18.07 -2.79 18.75
CA LEU A 154 -16.85 -3.04 17.99
C LEU A 154 -15.96 -4.07 18.70
N GLN A 155 -15.42 -5.01 17.92
CA GLN A 155 -14.41 -5.96 18.35
C GLN A 155 -13.07 -5.58 17.69
N ARG A 156 -12.00 -5.48 18.49
CA ARG A 156 -10.62 -5.18 18.05
C ARG A 156 -9.82 -6.48 17.91
N PHE A 157 -8.96 -6.55 16.90
CA PHE A 157 -7.97 -7.61 16.68
C PHE A 157 -6.59 -6.99 16.41
N THR A 158 -5.54 -7.58 16.98
CA THR A 158 -4.15 -7.13 16.85
C THR A 158 -3.22 -8.32 16.53
N MET A 159 -1.90 -8.13 16.59
CA MET A 159 -0.94 -9.23 16.45
C MET A 159 -1.10 -10.30 17.55
N SER A 160 -1.64 -9.98 18.73
CA SER A 160 -1.95 -10.99 19.76
C SER A 160 -3.05 -11.96 19.35
N ASP A 161 -3.93 -11.53 18.45
CA ASP A 161 -5.06 -12.30 17.94
C ASP A 161 -4.71 -13.06 16.65
N GLY A 162 -3.48 -12.88 16.15
CA GLY A 162 -2.93 -13.60 15.00
C GLY A 162 -2.68 -12.75 13.74
N LEU A 163 -2.98 -11.43 13.75
CA LEU A 163 -2.67 -10.56 12.60
C LEU A 163 -1.16 -10.58 12.30
N ARG A 164 -0.81 -10.63 11.01
CA ARG A 164 0.56 -10.83 10.53
C ARG A 164 0.94 -9.71 9.55
N PRO A 165 1.37 -8.54 10.03
CA PRO A 165 1.83 -7.44 9.19
C PRO A 165 3.28 -7.65 8.72
N TYR A 166 3.61 -8.87 8.27
CA TYR A 166 4.96 -9.22 7.79
C TYR A 166 5.04 -10.54 6.99
N GLY A 167 5.79 -10.48 5.90
CA GLY A 167 6.14 -11.60 5.04
C GLY A 167 6.89 -12.75 5.73
N ARG A 168 7.25 -13.77 4.96
CA ARG A 168 7.97 -14.96 5.44
C ARG A 168 9.47 -14.77 5.29
N MET A 169 10.21 -15.12 6.33
CA MET A 169 11.67 -15.20 6.24
C MET A 169 12.09 -16.30 5.26
N ARG A 170 13.15 -16.02 4.49
CA ARG A 170 13.70 -16.91 3.44
C ARG A 170 14.25 -18.25 3.96
N ASP A 171 14.41 -18.40 5.27
CA ASP A 171 14.77 -19.66 5.92
C ASP A 171 13.66 -20.73 5.84
N GLY A 172 12.43 -20.36 5.47
CA GLY A 172 11.29 -21.27 5.37
C GLY A 172 10.70 -21.70 6.72
N VAL A 173 11.20 -21.17 7.84
CA VAL A 173 10.74 -21.49 9.20
C VAL A 173 9.43 -20.77 9.53
N GLY A 174 9.09 -19.72 8.79
CA GLY A 174 7.76 -19.11 8.77
C GLY A 174 7.42 -18.21 9.96
N GLY A 175 8.38 -17.91 10.83
CA GLY A 175 8.23 -16.98 11.96
C GLY A 175 8.22 -15.49 11.56
N PRO A 176 8.16 -14.58 12.56
CA PRO A 176 8.35 -13.15 12.34
C PRO A 176 9.80 -12.82 11.91
N PRO A 177 10.01 -11.73 11.16
CA PRO A 177 11.34 -11.24 10.86
C PRO A 177 12.09 -10.83 12.14
N PRO A 178 13.43 -10.97 12.19
CA PRO A 178 14.24 -10.43 13.27
C PRO A 178 13.99 -8.93 13.50
N GLY A 179 13.77 -8.55 14.76
CA GLY A 179 13.44 -7.20 15.17
C GLY A 179 12.02 -7.09 15.76
N VAL A 180 11.50 -5.86 15.85
CA VAL A 180 10.14 -5.60 16.35
C VAL A 180 9.19 -5.47 15.15
N PRO A 181 8.18 -6.35 15.00
CA PRO A 181 7.15 -6.22 13.96
C PRO A 181 6.35 -4.91 14.11
N TYR A 182 5.82 -4.41 13.00
CA TYR A 182 5.04 -3.17 12.97
C TYR A 182 3.60 -3.45 12.54
N LEU A 183 2.64 -3.25 13.44
CA LEU A 183 1.22 -3.31 13.11
C LEU A 183 0.74 -1.93 12.69
N LYS A 184 0.23 -1.82 11.45
CA LYS A 184 -0.58 -0.68 11.03
C LYS A 184 -1.54 -1.07 9.90
N VAL A 185 -2.80 -1.33 10.25
CA VAL A 185 -3.85 -1.68 9.27
C VAL A 185 -4.34 -0.41 8.57
N ILE A 186 -4.15 -0.31 7.26
CA ILE A 186 -4.53 0.89 6.47
C ILE A 186 -5.62 0.65 5.44
N SER A 187 -5.85 -0.58 5.00
CA SER A 187 -6.89 -0.88 4.01
C SER A 187 -7.62 -2.18 4.33
N VAL A 188 -8.89 -2.25 3.92
CA VAL A 188 -9.74 -3.44 4.08
C VAL A 188 -10.65 -3.62 2.87
N ALA A 189 -10.85 -4.86 2.43
CA ALA A 189 -11.88 -5.24 1.46
C ALA A 189 -12.66 -6.45 1.99
N GLY A 190 -13.98 -6.32 2.09
CA GLY A 190 -14.86 -7.42 2.48
C GLY A 190 -14.81 -8.56 1.47
N GLY A 191 -14.56 -9.77 1.96
CA GLY A 191 -14.52 -10.99 1.17
C GLY A 191 -15.84 -11.78 1.22
N PRO A 192 -15.77 -13.11 1.08
CA PRO A 192 -16.85 -14.02 1.46
C PRO A 192 -17.40 -13.76 2.86
N ALA A 193 -18.59 -14.26 3.18
CA ALA A 193 -19.23 -14.01 4.48
C ALA A 193 -18.32 -14.41 5.66
N GLY A 194 -18.03 -13.46 6.55
CA GLY A 194 -17.09 -13.64 7.66
C GLY A 194 -15.61 -13.46 7.30
N THR A 195 -15.26 -13.11 6.07
CA THR A 195 -13.88 -12.93 5.59
C THR A 195 -13.61 -11.47 5.22
N VAL A 196 -12.40 -10.99 5.52
CA VAL A 196 -11.90 -9.69 5.08
C VAL A 196 -10.45 -9.82 4.61
N PHE A 197 -10.10 -9.10 3.55
CA PHE A 197 -8.72 -8.87 3.13
C PHE A 197 -8.22 -7.58 3.76
N VAL A 198 -7.03 -7.60 4.34
CA VAL A 198 -6.48 -6.58 5.24
C VAL A 198 -5.12 -6.17 4.71
N GLY A 199 -4.93 -4.88 4.42
CA GLY A 199 -3.66 -4.34 3.93
C GLY A 199 -2.98 -3.50 4.98
N TYR A 200 -1.67 -3.68 5.10
CA TYR A 200 -0.85 -3.03 6.12
C TYR A 200 0.05 -1.94 5.53
N ALA A 201 0.50 -1.02 6.38
CA ALA A 201 1.60 -0.13 6.05
C ALA A 201 2.94 -0.78 6.41
N GLY A 202 3.92 -0.60 5.53
CA GLY A 202 5.31 -0.89 5.83
C GLY A 202 5.81 -0.03 7.00
N LYS A 203 6.76 -0.57 7.73
CA LYS A 203 7.40 0.05 8.89
C LYS A 203 8.19 1.28 8.46
N PRO A 204 7.93 2.45 9.07
CA PRO A 204 8.77 3.63 8.88
C PRO A 204 10.23 3.31 9.24
N PRO A 205 11.20 3.58 8.35
CA PRO A 205 12.60 3.33 8.64
C PRO A 205 13.12 4.33 9.69
N LYS A 206 14.31 4.05 10.23
CA LYS A 206 15.04 5.04 11.06
C LYS A 206 15.41 6.24 10.17
N ALA A 207 15.51 7.43 10.76
CA ALA A 207 15.94 8.61 10.01
C ALA A 207 17.29 8.39 9.33
N GLY A 208 17.37 8.64 8.03
CA GLY A 208 18.55 8.39 7.20
C GLY A 208 18.72 6.95 6.70
N MET A 209 17.80 6.03 7.01
CA MET A 209 17.75 4.69 6.42
C MET A 209 16.73 4.64 5.26
N PRO A 210 16.91 3.76 4.27
CA PRO A 210 16.01 3.60 3.13
C PRO A 210 14.61 3.10 3.52
N THR A 211 13.63 3.27 2.63
CA THR A 211 12.24 2.82 2.86
C THR A 211 12.14 1.29 2.80
N CYS A 212 11.00 0.70 3.15
CA CYS A 212 10.82 -0.75 3.03
C CYS A 212 10.95 -1.28 1.58
N GLU A 213 10.65 -0.44 0.58
CA GLU A 213 10.83 -0.72 -0.85
C GLU A 213 12.30 -0.78 -1.28
N ASP A 214 13.15 0.01 -0.61
CA ASP A 214 14.56 0.23 -0.97
C ASP A 214 15.53 -0.50 -0.05
N GLU A 215 15.12 -0.80 1.18
CA GLU A 215 15.96 -1.33 2.26
C GLU A 215 16.65 -2.63 1.87
N TRP A 216 15.97 -3.46 1.07
CA TRP A 216 16.55 -4.67 0.53
C TRP A 216 17.74 -4.35 -0.39
N ASP A 217 17.54 -3.53 -1.43
CA ASP A 217 18.52 -3.28 -2.50
C ASP A 217 19.62 -2.32 -2.08
N GLN A 218 19.25 -1.20 -1.45
CA GLN A 218 20.20 -0.21 -0.97
C GLN A 218 21.12 -0.79 0.12
N SER A 219 20.69 -1.80 0.89
CA SER A 219 21.60 -2.48 1.84
C SER A 219 22.80 -3.16 1.16
N GLU A 220 22.65 -3.62 -0.09
CA GLU A 220 23.72 -4.24 -0.87
C GLU A 220 24.75 -3.19 -1.30
N ASN A 221 24.26 -2.07 -1.82
CA ASN A 221 25.05 -0.90 -2.22
C ASN A 221 25.81 -0.32 -1.02
N ASP A 222 25.14 -0.20 0.13
CA ASP A 222 25.70 0.28 1.41
C ASP A 222 26.62 -0.75 2.10
N HIS A 223 26.75 -1.97 1.55
CA HIS A 223 27.50 -3.11 2.13
C HIS A 223 27.13 -3.47 3.58
N ARG A 224 25.83 -3.43 3.90
CA ARG A 224 25.28 -3.69 5.25
C ARG A 224 24.27 -4.84 5.23
N ALA A 225 23.97 -5.38 6.41
CA ALA A 225 22.86 -6.31 6.53
C ALA A 225 21.51 -5.56 6.40
N PRO A 226 20.53 -6.07 5.63
CA PRO A 226 19.20 -5.47 5.55
C PRO A 226 18.38 -5.73 6.83
N ASP A 227 17.66 -4.71 7.30
CA ASP A 227 16.75 -4.77 8.44
C ASP A 227 15.46 -5.50 8.03
N ALA A 228 15.39 -6.80 8.36
CA ALA A 228 14.22 -7.63 8.08
C ALA A 228 12.93 -7.11 8.71
N SER A 229 12.99 -6.34 9.80
CA SER A 229 11.80 -5.72 10.38
C SER A 229 11.26 -4.56 9.54
N VAL A 230 12.00 -4.10 8.53
CA VAL A 230 11.62 -3.06 7.56
C VAL A 230 11.26 -3.66 6.21
N TYR A 231 12.15 -4.41 5.53
CA TYR A 231 11.83 -4.92 4.18
C TYR A 231 10.77 -6.04 4.15
N LYS A 232 10.57 -6.80 5.24
CA LYS A 232 9.45 -7.75 5.39
C LYS A 232 8.25 -7.19 6.13
N SER A 233 8.10 -5.87 6.25
CA SER A 233 6.97 -5.29 6.99
C SER A 233 5.81 -4.91 6.08
N GLY A 234 4.60 -4.99 6.64
CA GLY A 234 3.37 -4.61 5.97
C GLY A 234 2.69 -5.79 5.29
N ASP A 235 2.70 -5.87 3.97
CA ASP A 235 2.03 -6.93 3.17
C ASP A 235 0.49 -6.94 3.36
N ALA A 236 -0.18 -8.08 3.13
CA ALA A 236 -1.61 -8.26 3.34
C ALA A 236 -2.01 -9.61 3.97
N ASP A 237 -3.11 -9.62 4.72
CA ASP A 237 -3.73 -10.82 5.29
C ASP A 237 -5.13 -11.07 4.70
N LYS A 238 -5.52 -12.34 4.52
CA LYS A 238 -6.91 -12.78 4.57
C LYS A 238 -7.25 -13.21 5.98
N VAL A 239 -8.20 -12.52 6.60
CA VAL A 239 -8.70 -12.80 7.95
C VAL A 239 -10.09 -13.40 7.86
N THR A 240 -10.33 -14.51 8.56
CA THR A 240 -11.62 -15.21 8.62
C THR A 240 -12.13 -15.29 10.05
N LEU A 241 -13.36 -14.80 10.29
CA LEU A 241 -14.02 -14.81 11.58
C LEU A 241 -14.55 -16.21 11.94
N LYS A 242 -14.16 -16.72 13.11
CA LYS A 242 -14.66 -17.97 13.67
C LYS A 242 -15.98 -17.78 14.42
N ALA A 243 -16.69 -18.89 14.62
CA ALA A 243 -17.96 -18.92 15.34
C ALA A 243 -17.84 -18.49 16.83
N ASP A 244 -16.67 -18.69 17.45
CA ASP A 244 -16.36 -18.22 18.81
C ASP A 244 -16.00 -16.72 18.88
N GLY A 245 -15.86 -16.06 17.73
CA GLY A 245 -15.47 -14.66 17.61
C GLY A 245 -13.97 -14.42 17.50
N THR A 246 -13.12 -15.44 17.56
CA THR A 246 -11.68 -15.31 17.23
C THR A 246 -11.47 -15.32 15.71
N ILE A 247 -10.22 -15.22 15.24
CA ILE A 247 -9.89 -15.19 13.80
C ILE A 247 -8.95 -16.33 13.39
N ASP A 248 -9.04 -16.73 12.12
CA ASP A 248 -7.94 -17.37 11.37
C ASP A 248 -7.31 -16.33 10.44
N VAL A 249 -6.00 -16.44 10.22
CA VAL A 249 -5.21 -15.50 9.42
C VAL A 249 -4.37 -16.27 8.41
N VAL A 250 -4.48 -15.90 7.14
CA VAL A 250 -3.63 -16.37 6.03
C VAL A 250 -2.91 -15.17 5.44
N HIS A 251 -1.59 -15.22 5.40
CA HIS A 251 -0.76 -14.12 4.95
C HIS A 251 -0.33 -14.23 3.49
N TYR A 252 -0.41 -13.12 2.76
CA TYR A 252 0.12 -12.91 1.42
C TYR A 252 1.43 -12.11 1.49
N ASP A 253 2.55 -12.77 1.25
CA ASP A 253 3.89 -12.16 1.23
C ASP A 253 4.16 -11.61 -0.20
N ILE A 254 3.83 -10.34 -0.44
CA ILE A 254 3.69 -9.70 -1.77
C ILE A 254 5.07 -9.33 -2.36
N HIS A 255 5.97 -10.31 -2.35
CA HIS A 255 7.38 -10.15 -2.64
C HIS A 255 7.89 -11.19 -3.62
N THR A 256 8.73 -10.75 -4.56
CA THR A 256 9.26 -11.57 -5.62
C THR A 256 10.53 -12.27 -5.15
N GLY A 257 10.45 -13.59 -5.02
CA GLY A 257 11.61 -14.38 -4.59
C GLY A 257 12.77 -14.43 -5.60
N PRO A 258 13.92 -14.98 -5.20
CA PRO A 258 15.12 -15.02 -6.01
C PRO A 258 14.95 -15.74 -7.35
N LYS A 259 15.76 -15.32 -8.33
CA LYS A 259 15.84 -15.88 -9.69
C LYS A 259 14.53 -15.84 -10.50
N LYS A 260 13.53 -15.07 -10.07
CA LYS A 260 12.26 -14.88 -10.82
C LYS A 260 12.35 -13.79 -11.88
N VAL A 261 12.85 -12.61 -11.50
CA VAL A 261 13.09 -11.51 -12.42
C VAL A 261 14.57 -11.54 -12.82
N GLY A 262 14.84 -11.52 -14.13
CA GLY A 262 16.19 -11.72 -14.67
C GLY A 262 17.19 -10.62 -14.29
N ALA A 263 16.71 -9.39 -14.09
CA ALA A 263 17.49 -8.27 -13.58
C ALA A 263 17.71 -8.33 -12.06
N GLU A 264 16.83 -9.03 -11.33
CA GLU A 264 16.75 -9.05 -9.86
C GLU A 264 16.99 -10.48 -9.34
N LEU A 265 18.14 -11.06 -9.67
CA LEU A 265 18.45 -12.46 -9.35
C LEU A 265 18.38 -12.79 -7.85
N ARG A 266 18.57 -11.78 -7.01
CA ARG A 266 18.49 -11.85 -5.55
C ARG A 266 17.05 -11.85 -5.02
N GLY A 267 16.05 -11.60 -5.87
CA GLY A 267 14.66 -11.32 -5.51
C GLY A 267 14.49 -9.87 -5.06
N ARG A 268 13.26 -9.35 -5.09
CA ARG A 268 12.92 -7.95 -4.80
C ARG A 268 11.78 -7.84 -3.79
N GLU A 269 11.95 -6.94 -2.82
CA GLU A 269 11.06 -6.76 -1.67
C GLU A 269 10.37 -5.37 -1.78
N LYS A 270 9.46 -5.21 -2.74
CA LYS A 270 8.94 -3.88 -3.17
C LYS A 270 7.58 -3.47 -2.60
N LEU A 271 6.58 -4.36 -2.51
CA LEU A 271 5.21 -3.98 -2.12
C LEU A 271 4.93 -4.15 -0.62
N CYS A 272 5.67 -3.41 0.20
CA CYS A 272 5.48 -3.41 1.65
C CYS A 272 4.19 -2.70 2.11
N THR A 273 3.70 -1.65 1.43
CA THR A 273 2.54 -0.86 1.88
C THR A 273 1.35 -1.03 0.95
N VAL A 274 0.25 -1.61 1.45
CA VAL A 274 -0.97 -1.89 0.68
C VAL A 274 -2.04 -0.83 0.94
N TYR A 275 -2.07 0.21 0.11
CA TYR A 275 -2.99 1.34 0.23
C TYR A 275 -4.45 1.00 -0.12
N ARG A 276 -4.67 0.05 -1.03
CA ARG A 276 -6.01 -0.30 -1.50
C ARG A 276 -6.12 -1.78 -1.77
N ILE A 277 -7.31 -2.34 -1.50
CA ILE A 277 -7.66 -3.72 -1.84
C ILE A 277 -9.00 -3.73 -2.57
N ALA A 278 -9.15 -4.59 -3.57
CA ALA A 278 -10.44 -4.96 -4.15
C ALA A 278 -10.56 -6.48 -4.28
N TYR A 279 -11.72 -7.03 -3.95
CA TYR A 279 -12.01 -8.47 -4.09
C TYR A 279 -12.95 -8.69 -5.28
N ASP A 280 -12.57 -9.59 -6.20
CA ASP A 280 -13.46 -10.08 -7.25
C ASP A 280 -14.12 -11.39 -6.79
N PRO A 281 -15.43 -11.39 -6.49
CA PRO A 281 -16.14 -12.57 -6.01
C PRO A 281 -16.51 -13.58 -7.11
N VAL A 282 -16.35 -13.23 -8.39
CA VAL A 282 -16.68 -14.10 -9.54
C VAL A 282 -15.42 -14.82 -10.02
N LYS A 283 -14.29 -14.11 -10.07
CA LYS A 283 -12.97 -14.66 -10.40
C LYS A 283 -12.28 -15.27 -9.18
N GLU A 284 -12.74 -14.94 -7.98
CA GLU A 284 -12.19 -15.38 -6.70
C GLU A 284 -10.70 -15.01 -6.56
N VAL A 285 -10.37 -13.78 -6.98
CA VAL A 285 -9.06 -13.14 -6.83
C VAL A 285 -9.17 -11.86 -5.99
N VAL A 286 -8.05 -11.46 -5.41
CA VAL A 286 -7.90 -10.21 -4.66
C VAL A 286 -6.80 -9.36 -5.30
N TRP A 287 -7.03 -8.07 -5.41
CA TRP A 287 -6.14 -7.09 -6.04
C TRP A 287 -5.60 -6.14 -5.00
N PHE A 288 -4.28 -5.91 -5.01
CA PHE A 288 -3.56 -5.08 -4.04
C PHE A 288 -2.91 -3.89 -4.75
N GLY A 289 -3.25 -2.68 -4.33
CA GLY A 289 -2.60 -1.43 -4.76
C GLY A 289 -1.53 -1.05 -3.73
N GLY A 290 -0.26 -1.07 -4.15
CA GLY A 290 0.89 -0.93 -3.26
C GLY A 290 1.64 0.40 -3.41
N ASN A 291 2.80 0.52 -2.75
CA ASN A 291 3.68 1.70 -2.84
C ASN A 291 4.51 1.81 -4.12
N HIS A 292 4.81 0.69 -4.77
CA HIS A 292 5.67 0.63 -5.95
C HIS A 292 4.91 0.23 -7.23
N GLY A 293 3.82 -0.50 -7.08
CA GLY A 293 3.12 -1.25 -8.13
C GLY A 293 1.81 -1.83 -7.60
N PHE A 294 1.18 -2.72 -8.36
CA PHE A 294 0.03 -3.51 -7.90
C PHE A 294 0.25 -5.01 -8.10
N ALA A 295 -0.49 -5.84 -7.35
CA ALA A 295 -0.38 -7.30 -7.40
C ALA A 295 -1.75 -7.99 -7.37
N MET A 296 -1.77 -9.27 -7.75
CA MET A 296 -2.93 -10.16 -7.66
C MET A 296 -2.65 -11.31 -6.69
N GLY A 297 -3.64 -11.67 -5.88
CA GLY A 297 -3.63 -12.87 -5.04
C GLY A 297 -4.83 -13.78 -5.31
N ASP A 298 -4.67 -15.07 -5.06
CA ASP A 298 -5.75 -16.06 -5.03
C ASP A 298 -6.55 -15.89 -3.73
N ALA A 299 -7.84 -15.55 -3.84
CA ALA A 299 -8.72 -15.39 -2.67
C ALA A 299 -8.92 -16.71 -1.91
N LYS A 300 -8.71 -17.87 -2.56
CA LYS A 300 -8.83 -19.21 -1.96
C LYS A 300 -7.55 -19.66 -1.25
N PHE A 301 -6.43 -18.99 -1.44
CA PHE A 301 -5.14 -19.38 -0.86
C PHE A 301 -5.29 -19.64 0.64
N ASN A 302 -4.79 -20.78 1.11
CA ASN A 302 -5.02 -21.30 2.46
C ASN A 302 -3.79 -21.18 3.37
N GLY A 303 -2.75 -20.46 2.94
CA GLY A 303 -1.51 -20.28 3.69
C GLY A 303 -0.53 -21.45 3.59
N ILE A 304 -0.88 -22.54 2.90
CA ILE A 304 -0.04 -23.72 2.73
C ILE A 304 0.75 -23.59 1.43
N VAL A 305 2.03 -23.23 1.57
CA VAL A 305 3.01 -23.26 0.46
C VAL A 305 3.61 -24.67 0.38
N PRO A 306 3.47 -25.41 -0.74
CA PRO A 306 4.08 -26.73 -0.87
C PRO A 306 5.62 -26.66 -0.85
N SER A 307 6.25 -27.65 -0.22
CA SER A 307 7.72 -27.69 -0.04
C SER A 307 8.53 -27.85 -1.33
N TYR A 308 7.90 -28.07 -2.49
CA TYR A 308 8.57 -28.07 -3.79
C TYR A 308 8.63 -26.67 -4.43
N CYS A 309 7.83 -25.73 -3.94
CA CYS A 309 7.80 -24.33 -4.36
C CYS A 309 8.78 -23.45 -3.59
N TRP A 310 9.37 -23.99 -2.52
CA TRP A 310 10.26 -23.27 -1.61
C TRP A 310 11.52 -24.09 -1.35
N ASP A 311 12.66 -23.58 -1.79
CA ASP A 311 13.96 -24.11 -1.43
C ASP A 311 14.55 -23.32 -0.25
N PRO A 312 14.76 -23.94 0.94
CA PRO A 312 15.31 -23.25 2.11
C PRO A 312 16.84 -23.06 2.03
N ARG A 313 17.50 -23.52 0.96
CA ARG A 313 18.95 -23.33 0.74
C ARG A 313 19.26 -21.88 0.32
N PRO A 314 20.50 -21.40 0.45
CA PRO A 314 20.91 -20.10 -0.06
C PRO A 314 20.51 -19.89 -1.52
N TRP A 315 19.97 -18.72 -1.85
CA TRP A 315 19.36 -18.44 -3.16
C TRP A 315 20.29 -18.65 -4.36
N ASN A 316 21.59 -18.46 -4.16
CA ASN A 316 22.63 -18.65 -5.17
C ASN A 316 22.96 -20.14 -5.43
N THR A 317 22.44 -21.09 -4.64
CA THR A 317 22.63 -22.53 -4.83
C THR A 317 22.14 -22.99 -6.22
N GLU A 318 22.87 -23.93 -6.83
CA GLU A 318 22.46 -24.55 -8.09
C GLU A 318 21.12 -25.29 -7.92
N GLY A 319 20.21 -25.09 -8.87
CA GLY A 319 18.86 -25.65 -8.83
C GLY A 319 17.96 -25.10 -7.72
N PHE A 320 18.30 -23.94 -7.11
CA PHE A 320 17.40 -23.21 -6.19
C PHE A 320 16.02 -22.97 -6.83
N LYS A 321 14.96 -23.07 -6.02
CA LYS A 321 13.57 -22.84 -6.45
C LYS A 321 12.82 -21.92 -5.49
N TRP A 322 12.05 -21.03 -6.10
CA TRP A 322 10.99 -20.25 -5.49
C TRP A 322 9.81 -20.29 -6.47
N GLU A 323 8.56 -20.29 -6.03
CA GLU A 323 7.39 -20.10 -6.90
C GLU A 323 6.33 -19.28 -6.14
N PHE A 324 6.10 -18.02 -6.52
CA PHE A 324 5.15 -17.13 -5.84
C PHE A 324 3.68 -17.53 -6.07
N GLU A 325 3.37 -18.20 -7.19
CA GLU A 325 2.04 -18.78 -7.46
C GLU A 325 1.61 -19.75 -6.34
N CYS A 326 2.57 -20.49 -5.79
CA CYS A 326 2.33 -21.39 -4.66
C CYS A 326 2.12 -20.67 -3.31
N ALA A 327 2.46 -19.37 -3.23
CA ALA A 327 2.16 -18.49 -2.10
C ALA A 327 0.83 -17.74 -2.30
N GLY A 328 0.02 -18.16 -3.29
CA GLY A 328 -1.28 -17.56 -3.56
C GLY A 328 -1.19 -16.16 -4.15
N LEU A 329 -0.09 -15.86 -4.85
CA LEU A 329 0.22 -14.55 -5.41
C LEU A 329 0.67 -14.68 -6.85
N TYR A 330 0.57 -13.58 -7.59
CA TYR A 330 1.22 -13.39 -8.88
C TYR A 330 2.29 -12.30 -8.72
N GLU A 331 3.08 -12.06 -9.78
CA GLU A 331 4.08 -11.00 -9.77
C GLU A 331 3.42 -9.62 -9.56
N HIS A 332 4.21 -8.58 -9.30
CA HIS A 332 3.69 -7.21 -9.23
C HIS A 332 4.04 -6.40 -10.48
N VAL A 333 3.13 -5.49 -10.83
CA VAL A 333 3.02 -4.84 -12.15
C VAL A 333 3.10 -3.32 -12.03
N HIS A 334 3.73 -2.70 -13.02
CA HIS A 334 4.04 -1.26 -13.07
C HIS A 334 3.55 -0.66 -14.40
N PRO A 335 2.48 0.15 -14.42
CA PRO A 335 2.17 1.04 -15.54
C PRO A 335 3.11 2.26 -15.55
N ALA A 336 4.40 2.00 -15.40
CA ALA A 336 5.44 3.00 -15.25
C ALA A 336 5.75 3.69 -16.58
N ILE A 337 6.27 4.91 -16.50
CA ILE A 337 6.84 5.63 -17.64
C ILE A 337 8.33 5.83 -17.44
N SER A 338 9.07 6.10 -18.50
CA SER A 338 10.47 6.55 -18.36
C SER A 338 10.52 8.05 -18.04
N GLY A 339 11.32 8.43 -17.05
CA GLY A 339 11.65 9.83 -16.75
C GLY A 339 12.78 10.39 -17.63
N SER A 340 13.18 11.64 -17.40
CA SER A 340 14.08 12.36 -18.31
C SER A 340 15.52 11.81 -18.40
N LYS A 341 15.93 10.93 -17.48
CA LYS A 341 17.21 10.19 -17.52
C LYS A 341 17.04 8.74 -18.00
N GLY A 342 15.81 8.29 -18.28
CA GLY A 342 15.47 6.89 -18.56
C GLY A 342 15.10 6.06 -17.33
N GLU A 343 15.00 6.69 -16.16
CA GLU A 343 14.57 6.07 -14.90
C GLU A 343 13.12 5.56 -14.97
N LEU A 344 12.82 4.44 -14.30
CA LEU A 344 11.46 3.90 -14.21
C LEU A 344 10.66 4.70 -13.18
N LEU A 345 9.62 5.39 -13.64
CA LEU A 345 8.74 6.21 -12.82
C LEU A 345 7.45 5.43 -12.50
N SER A 346 7.44 4.81 -11.32
CA SER A 346 6.28 4.22 -10.65
C SER A 346 6.19 4.77 -9.21
N ASP A 347 5.03 4.67 -8.56
CA ASP A 347 4.80 5.15 -7.19
C ASP A 347 3.48 4.55 -6.65
N ARG A 348 2.89 5.13 -5.60
CA ARG A 348 1.72 4.61 -4.85
C ARG A 348 0.45 4.40 -5.70
N TYR A 349 -0.21 3.24 -5.56
CA TYR A 349 -1.48 2.88 -6.20
C TYR A 349 -2.65 2.85 -5.21
N TYR A 350 -3.47 3.91 -5.24
CA TYR A 350 -4.65 4.06 -4.39
C TYR A 350 -5.97 3.71 -5.12
N GLY A 351 -6.02 3.90 -6.43
CA GLY A 351 -7.20 3.59 -7.24
C GLY A 351 -7.23 2.11 -7.62
N ILE A 352 -8.32 1.41 -7.27
CA ILE A 352 -8.65 0.09 -7.84
C ILE A 352 -10.15 0.05 -8.14
N SER A 353 -10.52 -0.27 -9.37
CA SER A 353 -11.91 -0.54 -9.76
C SER A 353 -11.98 -1.74 -10.70
N ILE A 354 -12.66 -2.80 -10.26
CA ILE A 354 -13.02 -3.95 -11.09
C ILE A 354 -14.20 -3.55 -12.00
N THR A 355 -14.13 -3.94 -13.28
CA THR A 355 -15.16 -3.70 -14.31
C THR A 355 -16.04 -4.93 -14.55
N ASP A 356 -17.14 -4.79 -15.27
CA ASP A 356 -18.12 -5.89 -15.44
C ASP A 356 -17.54 -7.06 -16.25
N ASN A 357 -16.52 -6.82 -17.08
CA ASN A 357 -15.77 -7.86 -17.79
C ASN A 357 -14.59 -8.45 -16.99
N HIS A 358 -14.41 -8.07 -15.72
CA HIS A 358 -13.30 -8.48 -14.83
C HIS A 358 -11.90 -7.97 -15.21
N ASP A 359 -11.79 -6.96 -16.07
CA ASP A 359 -10.58 -6.13 -16.09
C ASP A 359 -10.56 -5.19 -14.89
N VAL A 360 -9.37 -4.72 -14.52
CA VAL A 360 -9.19 -3.86 -13.35
C VAL A 360 -8.49 -2.56 -13.75
N PHE A 361 -9.13 -1.43 -13.47
CA PHE A 361 -8.45 -0.14 -13.51
C PHE A 361 -7.62 0.04 -12.25
N PHE A 362 -6.33 0.33 -12.43
CA PHE A 362 -5.41 0.73 -11.38
C PHE A 362 -5.03 2.20 -11.55
N GLY A 363 -5.06 2.95 -10.46
CA GLY A 363 -4.77 4.37 -10.42
C GLY A 363 -3.61 4.67 -9.49
N GLY A 364 -2.48 5.05 -10.09
CA GLY A 364 -1.27 5.43 -9.39
C GLY A 364 -1.18 6.93 -9.12
N GLN A 365 -0.17 7.31 -8.35
CA GLN A 365 0.21 8.70 -8.18
C GLN A 365 0.76 9.29 -9.49
N ILE A 366 1.54 8.51 -10.27
CA ILE A 366 2.16 8.98 -11.52
C ILE A 366 1.25 8.69 -12.73
N ARG A 367 0.86 7.42 -12.93
CA ARG A 367 0.00 6.98 -14.04
C ARG A 367 -1.02 5.93 -13.62
N SER A 368 -2.05 5.80 -14.47
CA SER A 368 -3.11 4.82 -14.35
C SER A 368 -3.09 3.81 -15.51
N THR A 369 -3.76 2.67 -15.37
CA THR A 369 -3.85 1.64 -16.43
C THR A 369 -5.14 0.83 -16.31
N ARG A 370 -5.48 0.07 -17.37
CA ARG A 370 -6.43 -1.04 -17.31
C ARG A 370 -5.66 -2.34 -17.41
N PHE A 371 -5.60 -3.11 -16.33
CA PHE A 371 -5.06 -4.45 -16.33
C PHE A 371 -6.10 -5.39 -16.96
N ARG A 372 -5.79 -5.90 -18.16
CA ARG A 372 -6.75 -6.53 -19.10
C ARG A 372 -6.98 -8.03 -18.83
N TYR A 373 -7.07 -8.39 -17.56
CA TYR A 373 -7.15 -9.79 -17.10
C TYR A 373 -8.35 -10.54 -17.68
N GLY A 374 -9.57 -10.02 -17.52
CA GLY A 374 -10.78 -10.65 -18.03
C GLY A 374 -10.89 -10.61 -19.55
N THR A 375 -10.44 -9.51 -20.18
CA THR A 375 -10.33 -9.36 -21.65
C THR A 375 -9.41 -10.41 -22.25
N ASN A 376 -8.30 -10.73 -21.60
CA ASN A 376 -7.33 -11.73 -22.06
C ASN A 376 -7.69 -13.16 -21.63
N GLY A 377 -8.93 -13.40 -21.18
CA GLY A 377 -9.43 -14.73 -20.84
C GLY A 377 -8.82 -15.31 -19.56
N ASP A 378 -8.59 -14.44 -18.56
CA ASP A 378 -7.95 -14.75 -17.28
C ASP A 378 -6.44 -15.06 -17.40
N ASP A 379 -5.80 -14.65 -18.50
CA ASP A 379 -4.35 -14.69 -18.67
C ASP A 379 -3.66 -13.48 -18.02
N TYR A 380 -3.16 -13.71 -16.81
CA TYR A 380 -2.37 -12.75 -16.03
C TYR A 380 -1.10 -12.29 -16.77
N TRP A 381 -0.38 -13.19 -17.45
CA TRP A 381 0.93 -12.89 -18.04
C TRP A 381 0.78 -12.05 -19.31
N THR A 382 -0.25 -12.31 -20.12
CA THR A 382 -0.60 -11.43 -21.25
C THR A 382 -1.07 -10.06 -20.75
N ALA A 383 -1.86 -9.99 -19.68
CA ALA A 383 -2.28 -8.71 -19.09
C ALA A 383 -1.11 -7.90 -18.49
N GLN A 384 -0.09 -8.55 -17.91
CA GLN A 384 1.15 -7.90 -17.47
C GLN A 384 1.94 -7.32 -18.66
N SER A 385 2.13 -8.11 -19.73
CA SER A 385 2.79 -7.63 -20.96
C SER A 385 2.08 -6.40 -21.51
N GLU A 386 0.74 -6.41 -21.57
CA GLU A 386 -0.09 -5.26 -21.99
C GLU A 386 -0.03 -4.03 -21.06
N THR A 387 0.68 -4.08 -19.94
CA THR A 387 0.92 -2.94 -19.03
C THR A 387 2.40 -2.51 -18.99
N GLU A 388 3.34 -3.46 -19.00
CA GLU A 388 4.77 -3.22 -18.76
C GLU A 388 5.63 -3.13 -20.02
N ASP A 389 5.29 -3.85 -21.09
CA ASP A 389 6.11 -3.85 -22.30
C ASP A 389 5.89 -2.57 -23.12
N SER A 390 6.96 -2.01 -23.68
CA SER A 390 6.95 -0.76 -24.46
C SER A 390 6.09 -0.79 -25.73
N GLY A 391 5.64 -1.98 -26.17
CA GLY A 391 4.64 -2.11 -27.24
C GLY A 391 3.24 -1.64 -26.84
N TYR A 392 2.98 -1.43 -25.54
CA TYR A 392 1.65 -1.16 -24.99
C TYR A 392 1.56 0.14 -24.19
N ASP A 393 2.41 1.13 -24.50
CA ASP A 393 2.34 2.49 -23.92
C ASP A 393 0.95 3.14 -24.00
N TRP A 394 0.11 2.73 -24.96
CA TRP A 394 -1.30 3.16 -25.06
C TRP A 394 -2.16 2.80 -23.83
N ASN A 395 -1.73 1.84 -23.01
CA ASN A 395 -2.40 1.40 -21.79
C ASN A 395 -1.89 2.14 -20.53
N ARG A 396 -1.06 3.17 -20.70
CA ARG A 396 -0.53 4.05 -19.64
C ARG A 396 -1.28 5.38 -19.71
N PHE A 397 -2.31 5.51 -18.89
CA PHE A 397 -3.20 6.66 -18.94
C PHE A 397 -2.59 7.82 -18.16
N ASP A 398 -2.39 8.92 -18.89
CA ASP A 398 -2.06 10.25 -18.38
C ASP A 398 -3.38 11.03 -18.26
N ILE A 399 -4.04 10.94 -17.09
CA ILE A 399 -5.40 11.45 -16.88
C ILE A 399 -5.36 12.98 -16.80
N TRP A 400 -4.31 13.56 -16.20
CA TRP A 400 -4.04 14.99 -16.18
C TRP A 400 -2.76 15.31 -16.95
N PRO A 401 -2.85 15.57 -18.28
CA PRO A 401 -1.71 15.54 -19.19
C PRO A 401 -0.47 16.32 -18.75
N ASP A 402 0.67 15.65 -18.85
CA ASP A 402 1.99 16.26 -18.80
C ASP A 402 2.16 17.38 -19.84
N ALA A 403 3.14 18.26 -19.60
CA ALA A 403 3.59 19.24 -20.58
C ALA A 403 4.33 18.60 -21.78
N VAL A 404 4.87 17.38 -21.63
CA VAL A 404 5.50 16.59 -22.70
C VAL A 404 5.13 15.11 -22.55
N PRO A 405 4.83 14.37 -23.63
CA PRO A 405 4.28 13.01 -23.52
C PRO A 405 5.31 11.93 -23.19
N ASN A 406 6.60 12.16 -23.47
CA ASN A 406 7.67 11.15 -23.35
C ASN A 406 8.85 11.74 -22.58
N TYR A 407 9.45 10.95 -21.68
CA TYR A 407 10.62 11.33 -20.87
C TYR A 407 10.49 12.68 -20.15
N PRO A 408 9.37 12.94 -19.43
CA PRO A 408 9.15 14.21 -18.74
C PRO A 408 10.19 14.43 -17.64
N THR A 409 10.69 15.66 -17.51
CA THR A 409 11.33 16.10 -16.27
C THR A 409 10.27 16.29 -15.18
N ALA A 410 10.66 16.25 -13.91
CA ALA A 410 9.74 16.50 -12.78
C ALA A 410 8.98 17.84 -12.86
N ALA A 411 9.52 18.85 -13.55
CA ALA A 411 8.87 20.15 -13.76
C ALA A 411 7.92 20.19 -14.97
N GLN A 412 7.97 19.18 -15.85
CA GLN A 412 7.07 19.00 -16.99
C GLN A 412 5.97 17.99 -16.70
N ARG A 413 6.14 17.16 -15.66
CA ARG A 413 5.19 16.13 -15.26
C ARG A 413 4.00 16.71 -14.50
N VAL A 414 2.83 16.15 -14.76
CA VAL A 414 1.59 16.40 -14.03
C VAL A 414 1.14 15.03 -13.51
N ASP A 415 1.55 14.71 -12.29
CA ASP A 415 1.20 13.45 -11.65
C ASP A 415 -0.32 13.32 -11.46
N ASP A 416 -0.93 12.21 -11.88
CA ASP A 416 -2.38 12.00 -11.75
C ASP A 416 -2.86 12.16 -10.29
N ASN A 417 -2.01 11.77 -9.34
CA ASN A 417 -2.26 11.77 -7.90
C ASN A 417 -3.58 11.05 -7.56
N VAL A 418 -3.86 9.89 -8.19
CA VAL A 418 -5.10 9.14 -7.95
C VAL A 418 -5.20 8.76 -6.47
N SER A 419 -6.40 8.93 -5.91
CA SER A 419 -6.76 8.58 -4.53
C SER A 419 -7.78 7.46 -4.44
N GLY A 420 -8.54 7.22 -5.50
CA GLY A 420 -9.61 6.23 -5.52
C GLY A 420 -10.20 6.07 -6.91
N MET A 421 -10.86 4.93 -7.12
CA MET A 421 -11.55 4.61 -8.36
C MET A 421 -12.87 3.88 -8.07
N ALA A 422 -13.88 4.13 -8.90
CA ALA A 422 -15.19 3.50 -8.80
C ALA A 422 -15.77 3.20 -10.19
N PRO A 423 -16.53 2.11 -10.37
CA PRO A 423 -17.01 1.71 -11.70
C PRO A 423 -17.98 2.74 -12.28
N ALA A 424 -17.90 2.98 -13.58
CA ALA A 424 -18.84 3.79 -14.34
C ALA A 424 -19.51 2.92 -15.43
N ALA A 425 -20.63 3.39 -15.97
CA ALA A 425 -21.32 2.68 -17.04
C ALA A 425 -20.43 2.49 -18.28
N ASN A 426 -20.65 1.36 -18.99
CA ASN A 426 -19.92 0.91 -20.19
C ASN A 426 -18.44 0.58 -19.95
N ASP A 427 -18.13 -0.20 -18.90
CA ASP A 427 -16.77 -0.58 -18.48
C ASP A 427 -15.80 0.61 -18.25
N GLY A 428 -16.35 1.81 -18.04
CA GLY A 428 -15.58 2.99 -17.68
C GLY A 428 -15.28 3.05 -16.17
N VAL A 429 -14.53 4.07 -15.76
CA VAL A 429 -14.19 4.30 -14.36
C VAL A 429 -14.28 5.78 -14.00
N TRP A 430 -14.80 6.08 -12.81
CA TRP A 430 -14.62 7.37 -12.14
C TRP A 430 -13.35 7.34 -11.31
N VAL A 431 -12.49 8.34 -11.47
CA VAL A 431 -11.20 8.45 -10.81
C VAL A 431 -11.21 9.70 -9.94
N SER A 432 -10.88 9.58 -8.66
CA SER A 432 -10.61 10.71 -7.78
C SER A 432 -9.12 10.99 -7.67
N SER A 433 -8.75 12.25 -7.52
CA SER A 433 -7.37 12.70 -7.32
C SER A 433 -7.23 13.51 -6.04
N PHE A 434 -6.13 13.29 -5.31
CA PHE A 434 -5.73 14.06 -4.13
C PHE A 434 -5.53 15.55 -4.41
N TYR A 435 -5.57 16.00 -5.67
CA TYR A 435 -5.50 17.41 -6.04
C TYR A 435 -6.63 17.86 -6.98
N TYR A 436 -6.87 17.14 -8.08
CA TYR A 436 -7.64 17.67 -9.22
C TYR A 436 -9.16 17.46 -9.17
N GLY A 437 -9.71 16.80 -8.16
CA GLY A 437 -11.12 16.42 -8.11
C GLY A 437 -11.36 15.08 -8.80
N LEU A 438 -12.31 15.03 -9.74
CA LEU A 438 -12.70 13.81 -10.46
C LEU A 438 -12.38 13.87 -11.95
N ALA A 439 -12.10 12.70 -12.52
CA ALA A 439 -12.19 12.44 -13.96
C ALA A 439 -13.07 11.20 -14.22
N ARG A 440 -13.71 11.12 -15.39
CA ARG A 440 -14.29 9.87 -15.91
C ARG A 440 -13.45 9.38 -17.08
N LEU A 441 -13.07 8.11 -17.06
CA LEU A 441 -12.45 7.41 -18.18
C LEU A 441 -13.46 6.49 -18.86
N SER A 442 -13.34 6.36 -20.18
CA SER A 442 -13.97 5.29 -20.95
C SER A 442 -13.30 3.94 -20.69
N ALA A 443 -13.88 2.86 -21.20
CA ALA A 443 -13.29 1.51 -21.19
C ALA A 443 -11.86 1.43 -21.77
N ASN A 444 -11.46 2.38 -22.62
CA ASN A 444 -10.13 2.46 -23.23
C ASN A 444 -9.22 3.52 -22.56
N GLY A 445 -9.55 3.96 -21.34
CA GLY A 445 -8.77 4.96 -20.60
C GLY A 445 -8.90 6.40 -21.11
N THR A 446 -9.76 6.68 -22.10
CA THR A 446 -9.94 8.03 -22.64
C THR A 446 -10.70 8.90 -21.65
N VAL A 447 -10.17 10.08 -21.30
CA VAL A 447 -10.87 11.04 -20.43
C VAL A 447 -12.12 11.59 -21.13
N GLU A 448 -13.30 11.28 -20.59
CA GLU A 448 -14.60 11.75 -21.10
C GLU A 448 -15.02 13.09 -20.49
N THR A 449 -14.75 13.28 -19.19
CA THR A 449 -15.12 14.50 -18.45
C THR A 449 -14.28 14.64 -17.17
N LYS A 450 -14.27 15.86 -16.60
CA LYS A 450 -13.66 16.18 -15.30
C LYS A 450 -14.62 17.01 -14.47
N VAL A 451 -14.69 16.76 -13.17
CA VAL A 451 -15.57 17.46 -12.22
C VAL A 451 -14.76 17.98 -11.05
N MET A 452 -14.88 19.28 -10.78
CA MET A 452 -14.13 19.96 -9.70
C MET A 452 -15.01 20.96 -8.94
N GLN A 453 -15.73 21.83 -9.66
CA GLN A 453 -16.50 22.95 -9.08
C GLN A 453 -17.70 22.49 -8.22
N ASP A 454 -18.29 21.34 -8.57
CA ASP A 454 -19.40 20.73 -7.82
C ASP A 454 -18.96 20.06 -6.52
N LEU A 455 -17.66 19.91 -6.26
CA LEU A 455 -17.17 19.23 -5.06
C LEU A 455 -17.24 20.14 -3.82
N VAL A 456 -17.47 19.56 -2.65
CA VAL A 456 -17.70 20.30 -1.39
C VAL A 456 -16.48 21.13 -0.94
N ASN A 457 -15.30 20.65 -1.32
CA ASN A 457 -13.96 21.16 -1.05
C ASN A 457 -13.34 21.93 -2.24
N TYR A 458 -14.15 22.35 -3.22
CA TYR A 458 -13.63 23.14 -4.34
C TYR A 458 -13.01 24.46 -3.86
N THR A 459 -11.76 24.70 -4.25
CA THR A 459 -11.05 25.96 -4.03
C THR A 459 -10.72 26.60 -5.37
N PRO A 460 -11.22 27.82 -5.66
CA PRO A 460 -10.91 28.52 -6.91
C PRO A 460 -9.45 29.00 -6.92
N ALA A 461 -8.89 29.11 -8.13
CA ALA A 461 -7.55 29.63 -8.35
C ALA A 461 -7.39 31.04 -7.74
N SER A 462 -6.33 31.25 -6.96
CA SER A 462 -6.10 32.52 -6.26
C SER A 462 -4.62 32.73 -5.91
N GLY A 463 -4.13 33.97 -6.06
CA GLY A 463 -2.78 34.36 -5.64
C GLY A 463 -1.63 33.62 -6.34
N GLY A 464 -1.85 33.08 -7.54
CA GLY A 464 -0.89 32.24 -8.26
C GLY A 464 -1.06 30.73 -8.03
N ASN A 465 -1.92 30.31 -7.10
CA ASN A 465 -2.29 28.91 -6.92
C ASN A 465 -3.36 28.49 -7.95
N SER A 466 -3.20 27.30 -8.53
CA SER A 466 -4.21 26.65 -9.36
C SER A 466 -5.49 26.35 -8.59
N ALA A 467 -6.60 26.19 -9.32
CA ALA A 467 -7.84 25.67 -8.73
C ALA A 467 -7.67 24.18 -8.37
N MET A 468 -8.29 23.75 -7.28
CA MET A 468 -8.15 22.39 -6.76
C MET A 468 -9.45 21.89 -6.12
N ALA A 469 -9.60 20.57 -6.05
CA ALA A 469 -10.59 19.91 -5.19
C ALA A 469 -10.01 18.59 -4.64
N PRO A 470 -9.11 18.65 -3.65
CA PRO A 470 -8.39 17.48 -3.10
C PRO A 470 -9.33 16.37 -2.64
N THR A 471 -9.49 15.31 -3.43
CA THR A 471 -10.48 14.24 -3.19
C THR A 471 -9.76 12.96 -2.78
N SER A 472 -10.25 12.26 -1.77
CA SER A 472 -9.60 11.07 -1.18
C SER A 472 -10.34 9.77 -1.45
N ALA A 473 -11.67 9.83 -1.61
CA ALA A 473 -12.50 8.64 -1.82
C ALA A 473 -13.57 8.89 -2.89
N VAL A 474 -13.92 7.84 -3.62
CA VAL A 474 -15.02 7.85 -4.59
C VAL A 474 -15.70 6.49 -4.63
N ALA A 475 -17.03 6.48 -4.70
CA ALA A 475 -17.82 5.26 -4.81
C ALA A 475 -19.10 5.48 -5.63
N THR A 476 -19.38 4.53 -6.53
CA THR A 476 -20.63 4.52 -7.32
C THR A 476 -21.70 3.75 -6.58
N ASP A 477 -22.83 4.39 -6.36
CA ASP A 477 -24.02 3.83 -5.72
C ASP A 477 -24.67 2.76 -6.63
N PRO A 478 -24.67 1.48 -6.24
CA PRO A 478 -25.21 0.41 -7.07
C PRO A 478 -26.75 0.46 -7.21
N TRP A 479 -27.44 1.30 -6.41
CA TRP A 479 -28.90 1.40 -6.44
C TRP A 479 -29.43 2.41 -7.47
N ASP A 480 -28.67 3.48 -7.76
CA ASP A 480 -29.12 4.56 -8.64
C ASP A 480 -28.04 5.20 -9.52
N GLY A 481 -26.81 4.69 -9.49
CA GLY A 481 -25.68 5.20 -10.26
C GLY A 481 -25.16 6.57 -9.81
N SER A 482 -25.61 7.10 -8.66
CA SER A 482 -25.07 8.34 -8.10
C SER A 482 -23.64 8.14 -7.58
N LEU A 483 -22.81 9.16 -7.75
CA LEU A 483 -21.42 9.13 -7.31
C LEU A 483 -21.29 9.80 -5.94
N TRP A 484 -20.71 9.11 -4.97
CA TRP A 484 -20.38 9.63 -3.65
C TRP A 484 -18.88 9.91 -3.57
N VAL A 485 -18.51 11.11 -3.12
CA VAL A 485 -17.18 11.69 -3.34
C VAL A 485 -16.69 12.30 -2.04
N GLY A 486 -15.65 11.73 -1.45
CA GLY A 486 -15.07 12.13 -0.16
C GLY A 486 -13.92 13.14 -0.32
N ALA A 487 -13.98 14.23 0.42
CA ALA A 487 -12.92 15.25 0.40
C ALA A 487 -11.71 14.83 1.25
N ASN A 488 -10.50 14.97 0.68
CA ASN A 488 -9.24 14.69 1.36
C ASN A 488 -8.92 15.72 2.44
N TRP A 489 -9.41 16.95 2.26
CA TRP A 489 -9.36 18.00 3.26
C TRP A 489 -10.76 18.54 3.49
N TRP A 490 -11.04 18.91 4.73
CA TRP A 490 -12.33 19.45 5.18
C TRP A 490 -13.49 18.44 5.19
N GLY A 491 -13.18 17.14 5.27
CA GLY A 491 -14.03 16.05 5.78
C GLY A 491 -15.48 15.97 5.30
N GLY A 492 -15.80 16.55 4.14
CA GLY A 492 -17.15 16.59 3.58
C GLY A 492 -17.34 15.56 2.47
N ILE A 493 -18.61 15.33 2.11
CA ILE A 493 -18.98 14.42 1.02
C ILE A 493 -19.85 15.15 0.00
N THR A 494 -19.58 14.95 -1.29
CA THR A 494 -20.51 15.32 -2.37
C THR A 494 -21.19 14.06 -2.93
N ARG A 495 -22.52 14.09 -3.11
CA ARG A 495 -23.28 13.12 -3.93
C ARG A 495 -23.68 13.80 -5.25
N LEU A 496 -23.26 13.23 -6.37
CA LEU A 496 -23.60 13.66 -7.73
C LEU A 496 -24.64 12.71 -8.34
N LYS A 497 -25.79 13.23 -8.78
CA LYS A 497 -26.88 12.41 -9.36
C LYS A 497 -27.63 13.18 -10.44
N GLY A 498 -27.62 12.68 -11.68
CA GLY A 498 -28.44 13.23 -12.77
C GLY A 498 -28.19 14.72 -13.10
N GLY A 499 -26.96 15.20 -12.90
CA GLY A 499 -26.61 16.62 -13.04
C GLY A 499 -26.93 17.49 -11.81
N GLY A 500 -27.52 16.92 -10.76
CA GLY A 500 -27.69 17.55 -9.45
C GLY A 500 -26.55 17.19 -8.48
N THR A 501 -26.29 18.10 -7.55
CA THR A 501 -25.20 18.02 -6.56
C THR A 501 -25.78 18.21 -5.15
N VAL A 502 -25.49 17.28 -4.25
CA VAL A 502 -25.79 17.39 -2.80
C VAL A 502 -24.47 17.39 -2.04
N LYS A 503 -24.33 18.30 -1.07
CA LYS A 503 -23.11 18.44 -0.25
C LYS A 503 -23.44 18.17 1.22
N TYR A 504 -22.74 17.22 1.83
CA TYR A 504 -22.79 16.89 3.25
C TYR A 504 -21.52 17.45 3.92
N SER A 505 -21.67 18.28 4.94
CA SER A 505 -20.58 19.03 5.58
C SER A 505 -20.81 19.17 7.09
N GLY A 506 -20.38 20.28 7.71
CA GLY A 506 -20.46 20.52 9.16
C GLY A 506 -21.86 20.41 9.76
N ASP A 507 -22.92 20.65 8.97
CA ASP A 507 -24.32 20.47 9.41
C ASP A 507 -24.72 18.99 9.62
N VAL A 508 -23.93 18.05 9.09
CA VAL A 508 -24.18 16.60 9.12
C VAL A 508 -23.12 15.88 9.95
N PHE A 509 -21.84 16.28 9.79
CA PHE A 509 -20.69 15.61 10.40
C PHE A 509 -19.99 16.43 11.50
N GLY A 510 -20.45 17.66 11.76
CA GLY A 510 -19.85 18.56 12.75
C GLY A 510 -18.58 19.27 12.26
N ASN A 511 -18.51 20.58 12.51
CA ASN A 511 -17.41 21.45 12.04
C ASN A 511 -16.00 21.02 12.47
N VAL A 512 -15.85 20.29 13.58
CA VAL A 512 -14.54 19.81 14.06
C VAL A 512 -14.00 18.71 13.14
N LEU A 513 -14.82 17.73 12.80
CA LEU A 513 -14.44 16.65 11.88
C LEU A 513 -14.21 17.22 10.47
N THR A 514 -15.16 18.02 9.98
CA THR A 514 -15.08 18.64 8.63
C THR A 514 -14.10 19.80 8.51
N SER A 515 -13.22 20.02 9.49
CA SER A 515 -12.09 20.95 9.36
C SER A 515 -10.73 20.27 9.51
N ALA A 516 -10.68 19.10 10.16
CA ALA A 516 -9.44 18.37 10.45
C ALA A 516 -9.26 17.11 9.59
N SER A 517 -10.33 16.37 9.31
CA SER A 517 -10.26 15.00 8.76
C SER A 517 -10.33 14.93 7.23
N SER A 518 -9.73 13.87 6.70
CA SER A 518 -9.98 13.32 5.35
C SER A 518 -11.16 12.36 5.39
N VAL A 519 -11.94 12.25 4.30
CA VAL A 519 -12.86 11.12 4.09
C VAL A 519 -12.06 10.00 3.45
N SER A 520 -11.52 9.09 4.25
CA SER A 520 -10.49 8.13 3.82
C SER A 520 -11.04 7.01 2.92
N ASP A 521 -12.29 6.60 3.10
CA ASP A 521 -12.95 5.61 2.25
C ASP A 521 -14.48 5.80 2.27
N ILE A 522 -15.12 5.41 1.17
CA ILE A 522 -16.58 5.32 1.02
C ILE A 522 -16.88 3.97 0.34
N GLN A 523 -17.65 3.11 0.99
CA GLN A 523 -18.05 1.82 0.43
C GLN A 523 -19.57 1.61 0.47
N PHE A 524 -20.08 0.82 -0.46
CA PHE A 524 -21.47 0.37 -0.45
C PHE A 524 -21.54 -1.07 0.00
N ASP A 525 -22.27 -1.33 1.09
CA ASP A 525 -22.58 -2.69 1.50
C ASP A 525 -23.58 -3.32 0.52
N ARG A 526 -23.18 -4.44 -0.07
CA ARG A 526 -23.98 -5.22 -1.04
C ARG A 526 -24.64 -6.46 -0.41
N SER A 527 -24.45 -6.72 0.88
CA SER A 527 -25.02 -7.87 1.61
C SER A 527 -26.49 -7.72 2.02
N ALA A 528 -27.05 -6.51 1.88
CA ALA A 528 -28.37 -6.14 2.39
C ALA A 528 -29.31 -5.66 1.27
N GLY A 529 -30.60 -5.98 1.40
CA GLY A 529 -31.66 -5.52 0.50
C GLY A 529 -32.10 -4.06 0.70
N LYS A 530 -31.22 -3.20 1.22
CA LYS A 530 -31.41 -1.76 1.38
C LYS A 530 -30.06 -1.06 1.16
N ARG A 531 -30.05 0.20 0.71
CA ARG A 531 -28.81 0.97 0.64
C ARG A 531 -28.21 1.15 2.03
N ARG A 532 -26.96 0.73 2.20
CA ARG A 532 -26.12 1.04 3.35
C ARG A 532 -24.76 1.55 2.86
N VAL A 533 -24.48 2.83 3.11
CA VAL A 533 -23.22 3.49 2.74
C VAL A 533 -22.33 3.53 3.96
N LEU A 534 -21.09 3.10 3.82
CA LEU A 534 -20.06 3.06 4.84
C LEU A 534 -19.05 4.16 4.54
N VAL A 535 -18.69 4.96 5.54
CA VAL A 535 -17.77 6.08 5.40
C VAL A 535 -16.78 6.07 6.56
N SER A 536 -15.49 6.18 6.26
CA SER A 536 -14.45 6.45 7.24
C SER A 536 -13.98 7.90 7.14
N PHE A 537 -13.85 8.55 8.30
CA PHE A 537 -13.22 9.85 8.45
C PHE A 537 -11.91 9.65 9.22
N GLU A 538 -10.77 10.00 8.62
CA GLU A 538 -9.46 9.74 9.22
C GLU A 538 -9.23 10.61 10.47
N GLY A 539 -8.55 10.04 11.47
CA GLY A 539 -8.05 10.83 12.60
C GLY A 539 -6.83 11.65 12.19
N THR A 540 -6.65 12.82 12.79
CA THR A 540 -5.57 13.74 12.39
C THR A 540 -4.81 14.24 13.61
N LYS A 541 -3.51 13.97 13.64
CA LYS A 541 -2.58 14.48 14.65
C LYS A 541 -2.06 15.85 14.23
N ASN A 542 -2.32 16.87 15.04
CA ASN A 542 -1.79 18.21 14.80
C ASN A 542 -0.27 18.22 15.05
N ALA A 543 0.53 18.37 13.99
CA ALA A 543 1.99 18.33 14.06
C ALA A 543 2.62 19.38 15.01
N LYS A 544 1.94 20.49 15.31
CA LYS A 544 2.45 21.56 16.19
C LYS A 544 2.12 21.33 17.66
N THR A 545 0.96 20.75 17.97
CA THR A 545 0.47 20.60 19.35
C THR A 545 0.50 19.16 19.86
N GLY A 546 0.73 18.19 18.98
CA GLY A 546 0.59 16.76 19.26
C GLY A 546 -0.84 16.29 19.52
N VAL A 547 -1.83 17.20 19.44
CA VAL A 547 -3.23 16.91 19.74
C VAL A 547 -3.85 16.11 18.59
N VAL A 548 -4.52 15.01 18.92
CA VAL A 548 -5.22 14.14 17.96
C VAL A 548 -6.68 14.54 17.90
N THR A 549 -7.15 14.89 16.70
CA THR A 549 -8.56 14.85 16.35
C THR A 549 -8.91 13.41 16.02
N PRO A 550 -9.71 12.71 16.83
CA PRO A 550 -10.09 11.34 16.51
C PRO A 550 -10.97 11.29 15.27
N GLY A 551 -10.76 10.27 14.44
CA GLY A 551 -11.61 9.94 13.31
C GLY A 551 -12.97 9.40 13.74
N LEU A 552 -13.82 9.12 12.75
CA LEU A 552 -15.20 8.71 12.91
C LEU A 552 -15.57 7.64 11.89
N ILE A 553 -16.44 6.70 12.27
CA ILE A 553 -17.14 5.81 11.34
C ILE A 553 -18.55 6.36 11.15
N GLY A 554 -18.96 6.58 9.90
CA GLY A 554 -20.34 6.89 9.53
C GLY A 554 -20.98 5.76 8.74
N ILE A 555 -22.19 5.36 9.11
CA ILE A 555 -23.02 4.42 8.36
C ILE A 555 -24.34 5.11 8.03
N TYR A 556 -24.61 5.30 6.74
CA TYR A 556 -25.87 5.85 6.24
C TYR A 556 -26.80 4.76 5.73
N GLU A 557 -28.07 4.79 6.15
CA GLU A 557 -29.15 3.97 5.62
C GLU A 557 -30.31 4.87 5.15
N GLY A 558 -30.58 4.89 3.84
CA GLY A 558 -31.62 5.75 3.24
C GLY A 558 -31.58 5.83 1.71
N ASP A 559 -32.51 6.63 1.15
CA ASP A 559 -32.84 6.69 -0.30
C ASP A 559 -32.04 7.73 -1.15
#